data_AF-A0A2H9NPP7-F1
#
_entry.id   AF-A0A2H9NPP7-F1
#
_cell.length_a   1.000
_cell.length_b   1.000
_cell.length_c   1.000
_cell.angle_alpha   90.00
_cell.angle_beta   90.00
_cell.angle_gamma   90.00
#
_symmetry.space_group_name_H-M   'P 1'
#
loop_
_entity.id
_entity.type
_entity.pdbx_description
1 polymer ?
#
loop_
_entity_poly.entity_id
_entity_poly.type
_entity_poly.pdbx_seq_one_letter_code
_entity_poly.pdbx_strand_id
1 'polypeptide(L)'
;GALYWNDFIRLAHRHGFADPRLVEDRPLEITDPKLAPRVGNLKFYSATYRLTKLDSLESACENYGQAVIYRGTIPDHPHRFVLDKHHHIETGKVFSVCGNTWRMLHDTRFAPHFEFIGTFDTHYGLFEGCGAAIPFDGKDGSEASCACC
;
A
#
# COMPACT_ATOMS: atom_id res chain seq x y z
N GLY A 1 -22.91 4.88 -11.24
CA GLY A 1 -22.64 3.47 -10.94
C GLY A 1 -21.21 3.30 -10.46
N ALA A 2 -20.23 3.57 -11.33
CA ALA A 2 -18.83 3.66 -10.92
C ALA A 2 -18.61 4.81 -9.91
N LEU A 3 -17.77 4.58 -8.90
CA LEU A 3 -17.40 5.58 -7.90
C LEU A 3 -16.14 6.33 -8.34
N TYR A 4 -16.03 7.59 -7.93
CA TYR A 4 -14.73 8.25 -7.85
C TYR A 4 -13.86 7.49 -6.84
N TRP A 5 -12.61 7.20 -7.20
CA TRP A 5 -11.75 6.30 -6.43
C TRP A 5 -11.54 6.75 -4.98
N ASN A 6 -11.39 8.05 -4.73
CA ASN A 6 -11.29 8.56 -3.35
C ASN A 6 -12.57 8.37 -2.55
N ASP A 7 -13.75 8.46 -3.17
CA ASP A 7 -15.01 8.18 -2.47
C ASP A 7 -15.16 6.69 -2.14
N PHE A 8 -14.66 5.81 -3.00
CA PHE A 8 -14.54 4.39 -2.68
C PHE A 8 -13.61 4.15 -1.47
N ILE A 9 -12.43 4.77 -1.43
CA ILE A 9 -11.51 4.65 -0.28
C ILE A 9 -12.17 5.16 1.01
N ARG A 10 -12.79 6.35 0.98
CA ARG A 10 -13.53 6.90 2.14
C ARG A 10 -14.67 5.97 2.57
N LEU A 11 -15.39 5.36 1.62
CA LEU A 11 -16.44 4.40 1.92
C LEU A 11 -15.88 3.15 2.60
N ALA A 12 -14.78 2.60 2.10
CA ALA A 12 -14.11 1.45 2.70
C ALA A 12 -13.69 1.74 4.16
N HIS A 13 -13.09 2.91 4.41
CA HIS A 13 -12.70 3.34 5.76
C HIS A 13 -13.91 3.43 6.69
N ARG A 14 -15.02 4.02 6.23
CA ARG A 14 -16.27 4.11 7.01
C ARG A 14 -16.86 2.74 7.39
N HIS A 15 -16.51 1.69 6.66
CA HIS A 15 -16.94 0.32 6.92
C HIS A 15 -15.87 -0.54 7.61
N GLY A 16 -14.84 0.08 8.19
CA GLY A 16 -13.83 -0.59 9.02
C GLY A 16 -12.69 -1.24 8.24
N PHE A 17 -12.51 -0.90 6.96
CA PHE A 17 -11.34 -1.29 6.18
C PHE A 17 -10.33 -0.15 6.20
N ALA A 18 -9.41 -0.16 7.17
CA ALA A 18 -8.51 0.96 7.43
C ALA A 18 -7.43 1.18 6.36
N ASP A 19 -7.05 0.13 5.62
CA ASP A 19 -5.98 0.21 4.61
C ASP A 19 -6.34 -0.59 3.33
N PRO A 20 -7.19 -0.05 2.44
CA PRO A 20 -7.52 -0.67 1.16
C PRO A 20 -6.33 -0.64 0.19
N ARG A 21 -5.88 -1.81 -0.26
CA ARG A 21 -4.72 -1.93 -1.16
C ARG A 21 -5.12 -2.21 -2.60
N LEU A 22 -4.61 -1.40 -3.54
CA LEU A 22 -4.79 -1.62 -4.97
C LEU A 22 -3.86 -2.75 -5.44
N VAL A 23 -4.42 -3.85 -5.93
CA VAL A 23 -3.66 -5.01 -6.40
C VAL A 23 -3.25 -4.84 -7.86
N GLU A 24 -4.23 -4.52 -8.71
CA GLU A 24 -4.03 -4.30 -10.13
C GLU A 24 -5.11 -3.35 -10.65
N ASP A 25 -4.79 -2.68 -11.75
CA ASP A 25 -5.72 -1.83 -12.47
C ASP A 25 -5.42 -1.86 -13.97
N ARG A 26 -6.45 -1.54 -14.76
CA ARG A 26 -6.32 -1.27 -16.19
C ARG A 26 -7.30 -0.19 -16.63
N PRO A 27 -6.92 0.66 -17.61
CA PRO A 27 -7.84 1.63 -18.18
C PRO A 27 -9.03 0.93 -18.87
N LEU A 28 -10.18 1.58 -18.80
CA LEU A 28 -11.39 1.22 -19.54
C LEU A 28 -11.73 2.35 -20.50
N GLU A 29 -11.51 2.09 -21.78
CA GLU A 29 -11.84 3.04 -22.84
C GLU A 29 -13.34 3.05 -23.12
N ILE A 30 -13.90 4.25 -23.23
CA ILE A 30 -15.30 4.46 -23.63
C ILE A 30 -15.32 4.66 -25.14
N THR A 31 -15.54 3.58 -25.87
CA THR A 31 -15.52 3.56 -27.34
C THR A 31 -16.88 3.84 -27.98
N ASP A 32 -17.97 3.80 -27.20
CA ASP A 32 -19.30 4.10 -27.71
C ASP A 32 -19.42 5.62 -28.02
N PRO A 33 -19.69 6.00 -29.29
CA PRO A 33 -19.71 7.40 -29.71
C PRO A 33 -20.88 8.20 -29.11
N LYS A 34 -21.93 7.56 -28.61
CA LYS A 34 -23.03 8.22 -27.89
C LYS A 34 -22.70 8.45 -26.41
N LEU A 35 -21.86 7.59 -25.83
CA LEU A 35 -21.45 7.70 -24.43
C LEU A 35 -20.23 8.61 -24.25
N ALA A 36 -19.27 8.60 -25.18
CA ALA A 36 -18.04 9.38 -25.07
C ALA A 36 -18.27 10.89 -24.80
N PRO A 37 -19.20 11.59 -25.49
CA PRO A 37 -19.48 12.99 -25.19
C PRO A 37 -20.13 13.21 -23.82
N ARG A 38 -20.84 12.21 -23.29
CA ARG A 38 -21.54 12.31 -21.99
C ARG A 38 -20.58 12.19 -20.81
N VAL A 39 -19.53 11.38 -20.96
CA VAL A 39 -18.52 11.19 -19.90
C VAL A 39 -17.39 12.23 -19.98
N GLY A 40 -17.27 12.96 -21.09
CA GLY A 40 -16.29 14.04 -21.25
C GLY A 40 -14.85 13.55 -21.03
N ASN A 41 -14.14 14.17 -20.09
CA ASN A 41 -12.75 13.86 -19.76
C ASN A 41 -12.58 12.80 -18.66
N LEU A 42 -13.66 12.16 -18.20
CA LEU A 42 -13.60 11.13 -17.18
C LEU A 42 -12.83 9.90 -17.71
N LYS A 43 -11.90 9.42 -16.90
CA LYS A 43 -11.15 8.18 -17.15
C LYS A 43 -11.69 7.08 -16.26
N PHE A 44 -12.04 5.95 -16.85
CA PHE A 44 -12.55 4.78 -16.14
C PHE A 44 -11.45 3.74 -16.00
N TYR A 45 -11.48 3.00 -14.91
CA TYR A 45 -10.54 1.93 -14.61
C TYR A 45 -11.29 0.71 -14.09
N SER A 46 -10.83 -0.47 -14.49
CA SER A 46 -11.14 -1.72 -13.80
C SER A 46 -10.03 -1.91 -12.77
N ALA A 47 -10.40 -1.97 -11.49
CA ALA A 47 -9.44 -2.05 -10.39
C ALA A 47 -9.81 -3.20 -9.47
N THR A 48 -8.80 -3.97 -9.07
CA THR A 48 -8.92 -5.02 -8.05
C THR A 48 -8.31 -4.50 -6.76
N TYR A 49 -9.14 -4.35 -5.73
CA TYR A 49 -8.70 -3.94 -4.39
C TYR A 49 -8.72 -5.13 -3.42
N ARG A 50 -7.76 -5.14 -2.49
CA ARG A 50 -7.74 -6.02 -1.32
C ARG A 50 -8.07 -5.21 -0.08
N LEU A 51 -9.17 -5.56 0.56
CA LEU A 51 -9.66 -4.93 1.79
C LEU A 51 -9.48 -5.92 2.94
N THR A 52 -8.46 -5.69 3.76
CA THR A 52 -8.17 -6.55 4.91
C THR A 52 -8.93 -6.03 6.13
N LYS A 53 -9.76 -6.88 6.75
CA LYS A 53 -10.46 -6.54 7.99
C LYS A 53 -9.59 -6.90 9.19
N LEU A 54 -8.92 -5.88 9.74
CA LEU A 54 -8.08 -5.99 10.93
C LEU A 54 -8.18 -4.67 11.70
N ASP A 55 -8.59 -4.74 12.97
CA ASP A 55 -8.88 -3.56 13.80
C ASP A 55 -7.60 -2.81 14.21
N SER A 56 -6.44 -3.47 14.17
CA SER A 56 -5.13 -2.93 14.55
C SER A 56 -4.39 -2.23 13.42
N LEU A 57 -5.02 -2.02 12.26
CA LEU A 57 -4.41 -1.30 11.15
C LEU A 57 -4.53 0.21 11.37
N GLU A 58 -3.43 0.90 11.15
CA GLU A 58 -3.33 2.35 11.24
C GLU A 58 -3.77 2.99 9.91
N SER A 59 -4.12 4.28 9.94
CA SER A 59 -4.49 5.02 8.71
C SER A 59 -3.29 5.40 7.85
N ALA A 60 -2.08 5.33 8.41
CA ALA A 60 -0.82 5.66 7.75
C ALA A 60 0.14 4.47 7.76
N CYS A 61 1.09 4.47 6.83
CA CYS A 61 2.16 3.47 6.80
C CYS A 61 3.24 3.84 7.82
N GLU A 62 3.09 3.43 9.06
CA GLU A 62 4.11 3.68 10.08
C GLU A 62 5.30 2.72 9.97
N ASN A 63 6.51 3.23 10.21
CA ASN A 63 7.76 2.49 10.14
C ASN A 63 8.21 2.10 11.55
N TYR A 64 8.27 0.80 11.80
CA TYR A 64 8.79 0.21 13.04
C TYR A 64 10.11 -0.57 12.82
N GLY A 65 10.77 -0.36 11.67
CA GLY A 65 12.00 -1.08 11.30
C GLY A 65 11.75 -2.56 10.99
N GLN A 66 10.54 -2.90 10.57
CA GLN A 66 10.10 -4.28 10.36
C GLN A 66 10.44 -4.78 8.96
N ALA A 67 10.64 -6.09 8.87
CA ALA A 67 10.83 -6.79 7.60
C ALA A 67 10.19 -8.18 7.65
N VAL A 68 10.01 -8.77 6.47
CA VAL A 68 9.52 -10.14 6.30
C VAL A 68 10.37 -10.91 5.30
N ILE A 69 10.33 -12.24 5.38
CA ILE A 69 10.88 -13.14 4.36
C ILE A 69 9.76 -14.06 3.90
N TYR A 70 9.45 -14.07 2.61
CA TYR A 70 8.49 -15.00 2.05
C TYR A 70 9.11 -16.39 1.92
N ARG A 71 8.40 -17.43 2.39
CA ARG A 71 8.89 -18.82 2.41
C ARG A 71 8.71 -19.56 1.08
N GLY A 72 7.98 -19.00 0.11
CA GLY A 72 7.70 -19.69 -1.16
C GLY A 72 6.67 -20.82 -1.04
N THR A 73 5.89 -20.86 0.04
CA THR A 73 5.04 -22.01 0.38
C THR A 73 3.57 -21.86 -0.04
N ILE A 74 3.18 -20.74 -0.66
CA ILE A 74 1.84 -20.59 -1.24
C ILE A 74 1.81 -21.32 -2.60
N PRO A 75 0.86 -22.24 -2.84
CA PRO A 75 0.70 -22.90 -4.13
C PRO A 75 0.65 -21.90 -5.30
N ASP A 76 1.23 -22.27 -6.43
CA ASP A 76 1.33 -21.45 -7.65
C ASP A 76 2.12 -20.14 -7.51
N HIS A 77 2.65 -19.85 -6.31
CA HIS A 77 3.46 -18.67 -6.01
C HIS A 77 4.82 -19.01 -5.37
N PRO A 78 5.60 -19.98 -5.88
CA PRO A 78 6.82 -20.43 -5.20
C PRO A 78 7.99 -19.44 -5.25
N HIS A 79 7.95 -18.46 -6.16
CA HIS A 79 9.06 -17.52 -6.39
C HIS A 79 8.81 -16.15 -5.78
N ARG A 80 7.56 -15.68 -5.77
CA ARG A 80 7.20 -14.38 -5.22
C ARG A 80 5.74 -14.35 -4.76
N PHE A 81 5.47 -13.56 -3.75
CA PHE A 81 4.13 -13.20 -3.32
C PHE A 81 3.86 -11.73 -3.65
N VAL A 82 2.72 -11.45 -4.29
CA VAL A 82 2.27 -10.09 -4.59
C VAL A 82 1.11 -9.75 -3.66
N LEU A 83 1.36 -8.86 -2.69
CA LEU A 83 0.31 -8.40 -1.78
C LEU A 83 -0.58 -7.36 -2.48
N ASP A 84 0.07 -6.41 -3.15
CA ASP A 84 -0.55 -5.29 -3.86
C ASP A 84 0.43 -4.73 -4.92
N LYS A 85 0.07 -3.63 -5.59
CA LYS A 85 0.87 -3.04 -6.67
C LYS A 85 2.29 -2.62 -6.25
N HIS A 86 2.52 -2.38 -4.96
CA HIS A 86 3.80 -1.91 -4.41
C HIS A 86 4.60 -3.02 -3.71
N HIS A 87 3.96 -4.09 -3.25
CA HIS A 87 4.58 -5.13 -2.43
C HIS A 87 4.76 -6.44 -3.21
N HIS A 88 5.93 -6.58 -3.83
CA HIS A 88 6.38 -7.77 -4.58
C HIS A 88 7.50 -8.45 -3.79
N ILE A 89 7.15 -9.50 -3.02
CA ILE A 89 8.05 -10.10 -2.03
C ILE A 89 8.64 -11.39 -2.61
N GLU A 90 9.94 -11.38 -2.89
CA GLU A 90 10.68 -12.53 -3.41
C GLU A 90 10.91 -13.59 -2.32
N THR A 91 10.92 -14.86 -2.72
CA THR A 91 11.14 -15.98 -1.80
C THR A 91 12.56 -15.98 -1.26
N GLY A 92 12.70 -16.17 0.05
CA GLY A 92 14.00 -16.26 0.74
C GLY A 92 14.74 -14.93 0.88
N LYS A 93 14.16 -13.81 0.44
CA LYS A 93 14.75 -12.47 0.53
C LYS A 93 14.08 -11.64 1.61
N VAL A 94 14.90 -10.93 2.40
CA VAL A 94 14.41 -9.94 3.36
C VAL A 94 13.77 -8.77 2.60
N PHE A 95 12.55 -8.42 2.99
CA PHE A 95 11.78 -7.33 2.40
C PHE A 95 11.25 -6.41 3.52
N SER A 96 11.69 -5.16 3.54
CA SER A 96 11.25 -4.17 4.54
C SER A 96 9.78 -3.80 4.32
N VAL A 97 9.02 -3.66 5.40
CA VAL A 97 7.58 -3.38 5.36
C VAL A 97 7.16 -2.38 6.44
N CYS A 98 6.07 -1.65 6.18
CA CYS A 98 5.42 -0.85 7.22
C CYS A 98 4.62 -1.73 8.20
N GLY A 99 4.23 -1.15 9.33
CA GLY A 99 3.46 -1.83 10.38
C GLY A 99 2.17 -2.47 9.88
N ASN A 100 1.43 -1.76 9.03
CA ASN A 100 0.20 -2.31 8.42
C ASN A 100 0.49 -3.54 7.56
N THR A 101 1.47 -3.46 6.67
CA THR A 101 1.84 -4.59 5.80
C THR A 101 2.30 -5.78 6.65
N TRP A 102 3.09 -5.52 7.70
CA TRP A 102 3.51 -6.56 8.65
C TRP A 102 2.30 -7.26 9.27
N ARG A 103 1.34 -6.49 9.80
CA ARG A 103 0.09 -7.03 10.39
C ARG A 103 -0.78 -7.76 9.37
N MET A 104 -0.90 -7.25 8.14
CA MET A 104 -1.64 -7.95 7.09
C MET A 104 -1.06 -9.32 6.76
N LEU A 105 0.27 -9.47 6.84
CA LEU A 105 0.94 -10.74 6.63
C LEU A 105 0.88 -11.64 7.87
N HIS A 106 1.09 -11.07 9.06
CA HIS A 106 1.18 -11.80 10.33
C HIS A 106 -0.18 -12.19 10.91
N ASP A 107 -1.17 -11.31 10.87
CA ASP A 107 -2.45 -11.49 11.57
C ASP A 107 -3.54 -12.08 10.66
N THR A 108 -3.13 -12.68 9.53
CA THR A 108 -4.06 -13.31 8.58
C THR A 108 -3.56 -14.69 8.15
N ARG A 109 -4.30 -15.34 7.23
CA ARG A 109 -3.92 -16.63 6.64
C ARG A 109 -2.53 -16.66 6.00
N PHE A 110 -1.90 -15.51 5.77
CA PHE A 110 -0.56 -15.45 5.18
C PHE A 110 0.54 -15.83 6.17
N ALA A 111 0.31 -15.73 7.49
CA ALA A 111 1.34 -15.87 8.51
C ALA A 111 2.23 -17.13 8.37
N PRO A 112 1.68 -18.33 8.11
CA PRO A 112 2.50 -19.54 7.97
C PRO A 112 3.47 -19.51 6.79
N HIS A 113 3.29 -18.58 5.85
CA HIS A 113 4.08 -18.45 4.64
C HIS A 113 5.20 -17.42 4.76
N PHE A 114 5.36 -16.77 5.92
CA PHE A 114 6.36 -15.74 6.13
C PHE A 114 7.20 -15.98 7.38
N GLU A 115 8.40 -15.42 7.37
CA GLU A 115 9.19 -15.11 8.56
C GLU A 115 9.08 -13.61 8.83
N PHE A 116 9.13 -13.24 10.11
CA PHE A 116 8.91 -11.87 10.56
C PHE A 116 10.11 -11.40 11.36
N ILE A 117 10.55 -10.18 11.07
CA ILE A 117 11.73 -9.54 11.67
C ILE A 117 11.29 -8.19 12.26
N GLY A 118 11.73 -7.92 13.49
CA GLY A 118 11.45 -6.68 14.21
C GLY A 118 10.26 -6.76 15.16
N THR A 119 10.06 -5.69 15.94
CA THR A 119 8.97 -5.52 16.90
C THR A 119 8.28 -4.18 16.64
N PHE A 120 7.26 -3.84 17.44
CA PHE A 120 6.59 -2.52 17.41
C PHE A 120 7.13 -1.57 18.49
N ASP A 121 8.27 -1.88 19.12
CA ASP A 121 8.75 -1.15 20.31
C ASP A 121 9.36 0.23 19.97
N THR A 122 9.92 0.37 18.77
CA THR A 122 10.57 1.61 18.31
C THR A 122 9.92 2.10 17.03
N HIS A 123 9.38 3.32 17.07
CA HIS A 123 8.81 4.00 15.91
C HIS A 123 9.85 4.91 15.24
N TYR A 124 9.98 4.78 13.92
CA TYR A 124 10.94 5.53 13.08
C TYR A 124 10.25 6.57 12.17
N GLY A 125 8.96 6.87 12.43
CA GLY A 125 8.17 7.78 11.60
C GLY A 125 7.48 7.07 10.43
N LEU A 126 7.22 7.80 9.35
CA LEU A 126 6.55 7.27 8.17
C LEU A 126 7.45 6.34 7.36
N PHE A 127 6.89 5.26 6.84
CA PHE A 127 7.59 4.37 5.94
C PHE A 127 7.84 5.04 4.58
N GLU A 128 9.07 4.92 4.08
CA GLU A 128 9.49 5.56 2.83
C GLU A 128 8.60 5.12 1.65
N GLY A 129 8.19 6.06 0.81
CA GLY A 129 7.34 5.79 -0.35
C GLY A 129 5.84 5.70 -0.07
N CYS A 130 5.38 5.82 1.18
CA CYS A 130 3.94 5.91 1.51
C CYS A 130 3.35 7.34 1.46
N GLY A 131 4.08 8.32 0.92
CA GLY A 131 3.46 9.50 0.30
C GLY A 131 2.88 10.59 1.21
N ALA A 132 3.19 10.60 2.50
CA ALA A 132 2.93 11.79 3.33
C ALA A 132 4.25 12.52 3.60
N ALA A 133 4.47 13.64 2.89
CA ALA A 133 5.47 14.61 3.32
C ALA A 133 5.00 15.24 4.64
N ILE A 134 5.92 15.50 5.56
CA ILE A 134 5.60 16.23 6.80
C ILE A 134 5.05 17.61 6.39
N PRO A 135 3.78 17.95 6.74
CA PRO A 135 3.12 19.16 6.25
C PRO A 135 3.49 20.42 7.05
N PHE A 136 4.42 20.30 8.00
CA PHE A 136 4.82 21.36 8.91
C PHE A 136 6.26 21.78 8.62
N ASP A 137 6.50 23.08 8.51
CA ASP A 137 7.85 23.62 8.41
C ASP A 137 8.59 23.36 9.74
N GLY A 138 9.52 22.41 9.73
CA GLY A 138 10.40 22.14 10.86
C GLY A 138 11.47 23.22 10.99
N LYS A 139 11.74 23.67 12.23
CA LYS A 139 12.97 24.41 12.55
C LYS A 139 14.14 23.44 12.77
N ASP A 140 14.42 22.57 11.81
CA ASP A 140 15.70 21.86 11.80
C ASP A 140 16.62 22.56 10.83
N GLY A 141 17.45 23.45 11.40
CA GLY A 141 18.46 24.18 10.68
C GLY A 141 19.54 23.24 10.15
N SER A 142 19.59 23.10 8.83
CA SER A 142 20.85 23.08 8.09
C SER A 142 20.61 23.64 6.70
N GLU A 143 20.78 24.95 6.57
CA GLU A 143 21.25 25.53 5.32
C GLU A 143 22.58 24.85 4.99
N ALA A 144 22.56 23.97 3.99
CA ALA A 144 23.74 23.66 3.20
C ALA A 144 23.44 24.09 1.77
N SER A 145 23.43 25.41 1.57
CA SER A 145 23.72 26.01 0.28
C SER A 145 25.18 25.72 -0.08
N CYS A 146 25.44 24.56 -0.67
CA CYS A 146 26.68 24.35 -1.39
C CYS A 146 26.44 24.69 -2.86
N ALA A 147 26.82 25.92 -3.20
CA ALA A 147 27.06 26.34 -4.56
C ALA A 147 28.15 25.44 -5.18
N CYS A 148 27.89 24.92 -6.38
CA CYS A 148 28.95 24.44 -7.25
C CYS A 148 29.12 25.46 -8.38
N CYS A 149 30.26 26.14 -8.38
CA CYS A 149 30.88 26.70 -9.56
C CYS A 149 31.53 25.56 -10.38
#